data_AF-A0A4Y1Z8R0-F1
#
_entry.id   AF-A0A4Y1Z8R0-F1
#
_cell.length_a   1.000
_cell.length_b   1.000
_cell.length_c   1.000
_cell.angle_alpha   90.00
_cell.angle_beta   90.00
_cell.angle_gamma   90.00
#
_symmetry.space_group_name_H-M   'P 1'
#
loop_
_entity.id
_entity.type
_entity.pdbx_description
1 polymer ?
#
loop_
_entity_poly.entity_id
_entity_poly.type
_entity_poly.pdbx_seq_one_letter_code
_entity_poly.pdbx_strand_id
1 'polypeptide(L)'
;MVVNSLQIAVNCFFKDFDEKIGFSKTYDRHLVLNDSRKSPFFSNAKIFRQKIYQLLAFYSEDNSADSLIHDPAFTQVVETSKLASQPTLSRFYDR
;
A
#
# COMPACT_ATOMS: atom_id res chain seq x y z
N MET A 1 19.65 3.82 -11.01
CA MET A 1 18.30 3.45 -10.52
C MET A 1 18.26 1.94 -10.45
N VAL A 2 18.67 1.37 -9.30
CA VAL A 2 18.64 -0.09 -9.10
C VAL A 2 17.36 -0.37 -8.35
N VAL A 3 16.37 -0.95 -9.03
CA VAL A 3 15.25 -1.58 -8.32
C VAL A 3 15.89 -2.70 -7.50
N ASN A 4 15.84 -2.58 -6.17
CA ASN A 4 16.47 -3.55 -5.28
C ASN A 4 15.83 -4.92 -5.51
N SER A 5 16.63 -5.98 -5.58
CA SER A 5 16.17 -7.37 -5.72
C SER A 5 15.10 -7.74 -4.68
N LEU A 6 15.17 -7.14 -3.48
CA LEU A 6 14.15 -7.31 -2.44
C LEU A 6 12.77 -6.73 -2.85
N GLN A 7 12.74 -5.56 -3.51
CA GLN A 7 11.48 -4.94 -3.97
C GLN A 7 10.79 -5.78 -5.04
N ILE A 8 11.57 -6.35 -5.97
CA ILE A 8 11.06 -7.22 -7.03
C ILE A 8 10.50 -8.51 -6.42
N ALA A 9 11.21 -9.10 -5.46
CA ALA A 9 10.77 -10.31 -4.78
C ALA A 9 9.44 -10.10 -4.03
N VAL A 10 9.29 -8.98 -3.31
CA VAL A 10 8.04 -8.65 -2.60
C VAL A 10 6.87 -8.51 -3.58
N ASN A 11 7.08 -7.81 -4.70
CA ASN A 11 6.02 -7.64 -5.69
C ASN A 11 5.60 -8.99 -6.31
N CYS A 12 6.55 -9.78 -6.78
CA CYS A 12 6.28 -11.10 -7.35
C CYS A 12 5.56 -12.00 -6.35
N PHE A 13 6.02 -12.04 -5.10
CA PHE A 13 5.38 -12.84 -4.05
C PHE A 13 3.94 -12.40 -3.79
N PHE A 14 3.69 -11.11 -3.56
CA PHE A 14 2.34 -10.64 -3.26
C PHE A 14 1.40 -10.83 -4.45
N LYS A 15 1.88 -10.60 -5.67
CA LYS A 15 1.09 -10.82 -6.88
C LYS A 15 0.72 -12.28 -7.06
N ASP A 16 1.69 -13.19 -6.95
CA ASP A 16 1.43 -14.63 -7.03
C ASP A 16 0.47 -15.11 -5.93
N PHE A 17 0.59 -14.55 -4.72
CA PHE A 17 -0.30 -14.82 -3.61
C PHE A 17 -1.72 -14.32 -3.92
N ASP A 18 -1.85 -13.06 -4.35
CA ASP A 18 -3.13 -12.43 -4.64
C ASP A 18 -3.85 -13.11 -5.81
N GLU A 19 -3.12 -13.51 -6.85
CA GLU A 19 -3.68 -14.27 -7.98
C GLU A 19 -4.25 -15.63 -7.54
N LYS A 20 -3.59 -16.31 -6.59
CA LYS A 20 -4.03 -17.62 -6.10
C LYS A 20 -5.24 -17.54 -5.17
N ILE A 21 -5.28 -16.55 -4.29
CA ILE A 21 -6.31 -16.50 -3.23
C ILE A 21 -7.36 -15.39 -3.43
N GLY A 22 -7.16 -14.49 -4.40
CA GLY A 22 -8.04 -13.36 -4.65
C GLY A 22 -8.11 -12.40 -3.47
N PHE A 23 -6.97 -12.10 -2.84
CA PHE A 23 -6.89 -11.28 -1.64
C PHE A 23 -7.41 -9.85 -1.87
N SER A 24 -7.00 -9.22 -2.96
CA SER A 24 -7.43 -7.88 -3.37
C SER A 24 -8.93 -7.81 -3.58
N LYS A 25 -9.50 -8.79 -4.28
CA LYS A 25 -10.96 -8.91 -4.46
C LYS A 25 -11.69 -9.15 -3.13
N THR A 26 -11.01 -9.75 -2.16
CA THR A 26 -11.58 -10.03 -0.84
C THR A 26 -11.62 -8.76 -0.01
N TYR A 27 -10.50 -8.05 0.15
CA TYR A 27 -10.51 -6.81 0.91
C TYR A 27 -11.31 -5.71 0.20
N ASP A 28 -11.34 -5.63 -1.13
CA ASP A 28 -12.18 -4.65 -1.83
C ASP A 28 -13.69 -4.83 -1.54
N ARG A 29 -14.12 -6.07 -1.30
CA ARG A 29 -15.52 -6.39 -0.96
C ARG A 29 -15.84 -6.25 0.52
N HIS A 30 -14.87 -6.53 1.39
CA HIS A 30 -15.12 -6.69 2.83
C HIS A 30 -14.49 -5.59 3.70
N LEU A 31 -13.58 -4.77 3.15
CA LEU A 31 -12.98 -3.63 3.86
C LEU A 31 -13.96 -2.46 3.90
N VAL A 32 -14.93 -2.55 4.80
CA VAL A 32 -15.91 -1.49 5.08
C VAL A 32 -15.43 -0.71 6.30
N LEU A 33 -14.94 0.50 6.09
CA LEU A 33 -14.47 1.41 7.15
C LEU A 33 -15.42 2.60 7.27
N ASN A 34 -15.50 3.20 8.46
CA ASN A 34 -16.31 4.39 8.68
C ASN A 34 -15.56 5.63 8.17
N ASP A 35 -15.70 5.91 6.88
CA ASP A 35 -14.96 6.97 6.22
C ASP A 35 -15.72 8.30 6.20
N SER A 36 -15.42 9.18 7.17
CA SER A 36 -16.00 10.51 7.28
C SER A 36 -15.32 11.57 6.40
N ARG A 37 -14.30 11.19 5.60
CA ARG A 37 -13.52 12.14 4.80
C ARG A 37 -14.36 12.73 3.67
N LYS A 38 -14.24 14.04 3.46
CA LYS A 38 -14.83 14.72 2.30
C LYS A 38 -13.91 14.59 1.09
N SER A 39 -14.35 13.87 0.05
CA SER A 39 -13.63 13.69 -1.23
C SER A 39 -12.17 13.23 -1.07
N PRO A 40 -11.93 12.00 -0.56
CA PRO A 40 -10.59 11.53 -0.31
C PRO A 40 -9.79 11.28 -1.60
N PHE A 41 -8.53 11.74 -1.64
CA PHE A 41 -7.62 11.49 -2.77
C PHE A 41 -7.27 10.00 -2.94
N PHE A 42 -7.19 9.26 -1.83
CA PHE A 42 -6.92 7.81 -1.80
C PHE A 42 -8.11 7.05 -1.19
N SER A 43 -8.60 6.04 -1.91
CA SER A 43 -9.58 5.10 -1.35
C SER A 43 -8.98 4.29 -0.20
N ASN A 44 -9.82 3.78 0.70
CA ASN A 44 -9.37 2.95 1.82
C ASN A 44 -8.65 1.69 1.33
N ALA A 45 -9.14 1.06 0.25
CA ALA A 45 -8.47 -0.05 -0.40
C ALA A 45 -7.03 0.28 -0.86
N LYS A 46 -6.81 1.46 -1.45
CA LYS A 46 -5.46 1.89 -1.87
C LYS A 46 -4.54 2.13 -0.68
N ILE A 47 -5.04 2.74 0.39
CA ILE A 47 -4.28 2.96 1.62
C ILE A 47 -3.92 1.63 2.28
N PHE A 48 -4.88 0.70 2.33
CA PHE A 48 -4.69 -0.65 2.85
C PHE A 48 -3.63 -1.42 2.04
N ARG A 49 -3.74 -1.41 0.71
CA ARG A 49 -2.75 -2.04 -0.18
C ARG A 49 -1.36 -1.50 0.10
N GLN A 50 -1.17 -0.18 0.12
CA GLN A 50 0.14 0.42 0.42
C GLN A 50 0.70 -0.07 1.76
N LYS A 51 -0.13 -0.13 2.81
CA LYS A 51 0.31 -0.62 4.13
C LYS A 51 0.76 -2.07 4.11
N ILE A 52 0.04 -2.96 3.44
CA ILE A 52 0.44 -4.37 3.29
C ILE A 52 1.80 -4.47 2.60
N TYR A 53 2.00 -3.74 1.50
CA TYR A 53 3.27 -3.75 0.79
C TYR A 53 4.42 -3.14 1.59
N GLN A 54 4.19 -2.08 2.38
CA GLN A 54 5.20 -1.53 3.30
C GLN A 54 5.61 -2.57 4.34
N LEU A 55 4.66 -3.29 4.93
CA LEU A 55 4.93 -4.35 5.90
C LEU A 55 5.72 -5.51 5.28
N LEU A 56 5.34 -5.97 4.08
CA LEU A 56 6.02 -7.06 3.37
C LEU A 56 7.44 -6.69 2.92
N ALA A 57 7.68 -5.41 2.62
CA ALA A 57 9.00 -4.89 2.27
C ALA A 57 9.83 -4.45 3.49
N PHE A 58 9.38 -4.77 4.71
CA PHE A 58 10.05 -4.42 5.97
C PHE A 58 10.18 -2.91 6.23
N TYR A 59 9.34 -2.08 5.59
CA TYR A 59 9.16 -0.66 5.92
C TYR A 59 8.10 -0.50 7.02
N SER A 60 8.39 -1.00 8.23
CA SER A 60 7.45 -1.03 9.34
C SER A 60 7.26 0.32 10.05
N GLU A 61 8.20 1.25 9.90
CA GLU A 61 8.11 2.58 10.51
C GLU A 61 7.12 3.48 9.77
N ASP A 62 6.25 4.18 10.49
CA ASP A 62 5.25 5.07 9.89
C ASP A 62 5.90 6.23 9.09
N ASN A 63 7.04 6.73 9.55
CA ASN A 63 7.83 7.77 8.88
C ASN A 63 8.36 7.33 7.50
N SER A 64 8.41 6.02 7.21
CA SER A 64 8.91 5.48 5.95
C SER A 64 8.03 5.92 4.79
N ALA A 65 6.74 6.18 5.04
CA ALA A 65 5.81 6.62 4.03
C ALA A 65 6.24 7.93 3.35
N ASP A 66 6.80 8.88 4.11
CA ASP A 66 7.22 10.17 3.55
C ASP A 66 8.44 10.02 2.63
N SER A 67 9.35 9.10 2.94
CA SER A 67 10.45 8.73 2.03
C SER A 67 9.93 7.97 0.80
N LEU A 68 9.02 7.02 0.98
CA LEU A 68 8.54 6.13 -0.08
C LEU A 68 7.68 6.83 -1.12
N ILE A 69 7.00 7.93 -0.80
CA ILE A 69 6.29 8.75 -1.80
C ILE A 69 7.22 9.24 -2.92
N HIS A 70 8.50 9.43 -2.60
CA HIS A 70 9.52 9.87 -3.54
C HIS A 70 10.26 8.71 -4.20
N ASP A 71 9.94 7.45 -3.84
CA ASP A 71 10.53 6.26 -4.44
C ASP A 71 9.68 5.76 -5.63
N PRO A 72 10.15 5.98 -6.88
CA PRO A 72 9.45 5.49 -8.06
C PRO A 72 9.43 3.96 -8.14
N ALA A 73 10.42 3.25 -7.57
CA ALA A 73 10.42 1.79 -7.56
C ALA A 73 9.33 1.25 -6.64
N PHE A 74 9.12 1.86 -5.47
CA PHE A 74 8.05 1.44 -4.58
C PHE A 74 6.66 1.73 -5.16
N THR A 75 6.51 2.85 -5.87
CA THR A 75 5.30 3.19 -6.63
C THR A 75 4.97 2.12 -7.68
N GLN A 76 5.97 1.57 -8.36
CA GLN A 76 5.82 0.45 -9.29
C GLN A 76 5.43 -0.85 -8.58
N VAL A 77 6.05 -1.14 -7.43
CA VAL A 77 5.75 -2.35 -6.64
C VAL A 77 4.31 -2.35 -6.12
N VAL A 78 3.81 -1.21 -5.66
CA VAL A 78 2.41 -1.07 -5.20
C VAL A 78 1.42 -0.92 -6.36
N GLU A 79 1.92 -0.79 -7.60
CA GLU A 79 1.13 -0.58 -8.82
C GLU A 79 0.13 0.59 -8.70
N THR A 80 0.61 1.73 -8.19
CA THR A 80 -0.17 2.96 -8.06
C THR A 80 0.56 4.13 -8.74
N SER A 81 -0.14 5.22 -9.06
CA SER A 81 0.51 6.43 -9.60
C SER A 81 1.04 7.37 -8.51
N LYS A 82 0.46 7.30 -7.31
CA LYS A 82 0.84 8.07 -6.12
C LYS A 82 0.63 7.24 -4.86
N LEU A 83 1.47 7.49 -3.88
CA LEU A 83 1.41 6.89 -2.55
C LEU A 83 0.85 7.89 -1.54
N ALA A 84 0.14 7.37 -0.56
CA ALA A 84 -0.36 8.12 0.59
C ALA A 84 0.79 8.49 1.53
N SER A 85 0.72 9.70 2.08
CA SER A 85 1.69 10.24 3.03
C SER A 85 1.56 9.67 4.43
N GLN A 86 2.59 9.85 5.26
CA GLN A 86 2.56 9.41 6.66
C GLN A 86 1.30 9.91 7.39
N PRO A 87 0.87 11.19 7.29
CA PRO A 87 -0.35 11.65 7.94
C PRO A 87 -1.62 10.95 7.43
N THR A 88 -1.65 10.59 6.14
CA THR A 88 -2.80 9.89 5.55
C THR A 88 -2.89 8.45 6.03
N LEU A 89 -1.74 7.80 6.15
CA LEU A 89 -1.59 6.43 6.63
C LEU A 89 -1.85 6.30 8.12
N SER A 90 -1.37 7.25 8.94
CA SER A 90 -1.59 7.24 10.39
C SER A 90 -3.08 7.30 10.72
N ARG A 91 -3.83 8.20 10.07
CA ARG A 91 -5.29 8.34 10.22
C ARG A 91 -6.10 7.19 9.61
N PHE A 92 -5.46 6.17 9.03
CA PHE A 92 -6.18 5.01 8.50
C PHE A 92 -6.62 4.07 9.63
N TYR A 93 -5.82 3.96 10.70
CA TYR A 93 -6.12 3.08 11.84
C TYR A 93 -7.30 3.57 12.69
N ASP A 94 -7.64 4.85 12.60
CA ASP A 94 -8.77 5.45 13.32
C ASP A 94 -10.12 5.32 12.60
N ARG A 95 -10.21 4.53 11.51
CA ARG A 95 -11.39 4.41 10.64
C ARG A 95 -12.14 3.09 10.76
#